data_AF-A0A9D1CZF2-F1
#
_entry.id   AF-A0A9D1CZF2-F1
#
_cell.length_a   1.000
_cell.length_b   1.000
_cell.length_c   1.000
_cell.angle_alpha   90.00
_cell.angle_beta   90.00
_cell.angle_gamma   90.00
#
_symmetry.space_group_name_H-M   'P 1'
#
loop_
_entity.id
_entity.type
_entity.pdbx_description
1 polymer ?
#
loop_
_entity_poly.entity_id
_entity_poly.type
_entity_poly.pdbx_seq_one_letter_code
_entity_poly.pdbx_strand_id
1 'polypeptide(L)' 'MNYFRYKQFNKDVITVAVGYYLRYALSYRDISEILRERGVNVHHSTVYRWVQEYAPILYQIWKK' A
#
# COMPACT_ATOMS: atom_id res chain seq x y z
N MET A 1 -17.01 -0.45 -8.63
CA MET A 1 -15.70 -0.10 -9.26
C MET A 1 -14.67 -1.16 -8.87
N ASN A 2 -13.93 -1.73 -9.80
CA ASN A 2 -12.82 -2.64 -9.46
C ASN A 2 -11.54 -1.79 -9.30
N TYR A 3 -11.31 -1.27 -8.09
CA TYR A 3 -10.30 -0.25 -7.80
C TYR A 3 -8.84 -0.69 -8.07
N PHE A 4 -8.60 -1.98 -8.27
CA PHE A 4 -7.28 -2.57 -8.50
C PHE A 4 -7.05 -3.01 -9.95
N ARG A 5 -7.98 -2.70 -10.87
CA ARG A 5 -7.88 -3.12 -12.27
C ARG A 5 -6.66 -2.47 -12.93
N TYR A 6 -5.88 -3.26 -13.67
CA TYR A 6 -4.67 -2.85 -14.41
C TYR A 6 -3.48 -2.40 -13.55
N LYS A 7 -3.45 -2.69 -12.25
CA LYS A 7 -2.24 -2.45 -11.46
C LYS A 7 -1.23 -3.57 -11.69
N GLN A 8 0.04 -3.18 -11.82
CA GLN A 8 1.18 -4.10 -11.96
C GLN A 8 1.33 -5.03 -10.74
N PHE A 9 0.88 -4.59 -9.57
CA PHE A 9 0.98 -5.33 -8.31
C PHE A 9 -0.38 -5.87 -7.89
N ASN A 10 -0.37 -7.05 -7.28
CA ASN A 10 -1.58 -7.67 -6.74
C ASN A 10 -2.23 -6.76 -5.66
N LYS A 11 -3.55 -6.76 -5.60
CA LYS A 11 -4.34 -5.99 -4.62
C LYS A 11 -3.88 -6.23 -3.18
N ASP A 12 -3.43 -7.45 -2.87
CA ASP A 12 -3.04 -7.84 -1.53
C ASP A 12 -1.74 -7.13 -1.11
N VAL A 13 -0.78 -6.99 -2.04
CA VAL A 13 0.46 -6.22 -1.83
C VAL A 13 0.14 -4.76 -1.56
N ILE A 14 -0.75 -4.18 -2.37
CA ILE A 14 -1.15 -2.77 -2.25
C ILE A 14 -1.86 -2.53 -0.91
N THR A 15 -2.77 -3.44 -0.54
CA THR A 15 -3.54 -3.35 0.71
C THR A 15 -2.62 -3.46 1.94
N VAL A 16 -1.65 -4.38 1.91
CA VAL A 16 -0.65 -4.54 2.98
C VAL A 16 0.23 -3.30 3.08
N ALA A 17 0.72 -2.76 1.97
CA ALA A 17 1.56 -1.57 1.94
C ALA A 17 0.85 -0.34 2.55
N VAL A 18 -0.38 -0.09 2.12
CA VAL A 18 -1.19 1.03 2.64
C VAL A 18 -1.60 0.77 4.09
N GLY A 19 -1.83 -0.49 4.46
CA GLY A 19 -2.09 -0.88 5.85
C GLY A 19 -0.93 -0.58 6.80
N TYR A 20 0.31 -0.82 6.35
CA TYR A 20 1.50 -0.45 7.12
C TYR A 20 1.56 1.05 7.39
N TYR A 21 1.29 1.86 6.37
CA TYR A 21 1.25 3.31 6.50
C TYR A 21 0.19 3.76 7.50
N LEU A 22 -1.04 3.25 7.36
CA LEU A 22 -2.17 3.66 8.20
C LEU A 22 -2.05 3.20 9.67
N ARG A 23 -1.40 2.07 9.95
CA ARG A 23 -1.37 1.46 11.30
C ARG A 23 -0.10 1.73 12.09
N TYR A 24 1.07 1.86 11.44
CA TYR A 24 2.36 1.83 12.14
C TYR A 24 3.22 3.09 11.94
N ALA A 25 2.66 4.17 11.36
CA ALA A 25 3.37 5.44 11.10
C ALA A 25 4.72 5.27 10.37
N LEU A 26 4.84 4.21 9.54
CA LEU A 26 6.05 3.91 8.78
C LEU A 26 6.21 4.88 7.61
N SER A 27 7.45 5.23 7.29
CA SER A 27 7.73 6.03 6.09
C SER A 27 7.53 5.19 4.82
N TYR A 28 7.32 5.86 3.68
CA TYR A 28 7.21 5.17 2.40
C TYR A 28 8.47 4.36 2.03
N ARG A 29 9.64 4.77 2.53
CA ARG A 29 10.90 4.06 2.34
C ARG A 29 10.93 2.79 3.19
N ASP A 30 10.55 2.88 4.47
CA ASP A 30 10.51 1.70 5.34
C ASP A 30 9.55 0.64 4.79
N ILE A 31 8.38 1.07 4.30
CA ILE A 31 7.40 0.15 3.67
C ILE A 31 7.99 -0.49 2.42
N SER A 32 8.68 0.29 1.58
CA SER A 32 9.37 -0.22 0.38
C SER A 32 10.45 -1.25 0.74
N GLU A 33 11.19 -1.04 1.83
CA GLU A 33 12.20 -1.99 2.31
C GLU A 33 11.58 -3.26 2.89
N ILE A 34 10.52 -3.15 3.70
CA ILE A 34 9.76 -4.30 4.23
C ILE A 34 9.18 -5.15 3.09
N LEU A 35 8.66 -4.51 2.04
CA LEU A 35 8.17 -5.23 0.86
C LEU A 35 9.31 -5.93 0.12
N ARG A 36 10.47 -5.28 0.00
CA ARG A 36 11.67 -5.86 -0.62
C ARG A 36 12.16 -7.09 0.14
N GLU A 37 12.20 -7.05 1.48
CA GLU A 37 12.53 -8.20 2.33
C GLU A 37 11.59 -9.40 2.11
N ARG A 38 10.36 -9.14 1.66
CA ARG A 38 9.36 -10.15 1.30
C ARG A 38 9.37 -10.54 -0.17
N GLY A 39 10.42 -10.17 -0.91
CA GLY A 39 10.57 -10.48 -2.33
C GLY A 39 9.78 -9.57 -3.27
N VAL A 40 9.18 -8.49 -2.77
CA VAL A 40 8.39 -7.54 -3.56
C VAL A 40 9.17 -6.25 -3.74
N ASN A 41 9.81 -6.10 -4.91
CA ASN A 41 10.58 -4.89 -5.22
C ASN A 41 9.65 -3.76 -5.68
N VAL A 42 9.40 -2.79 -4.80
CA VAL A 42 8.56 -1.61 -5.07
C VAL A 42 9.32 -0.38 -4.64
N HIS A 43 9.40 0.63 -5.51
CA HIS A 43 9.98 1.92 -5.15
C HIS A 43 9.07 2.72 -4.22
N HIS A 44 9.64 3.45 -3.25
CA HIS A 44 8.87 4.23 -2.27
C HIS A 44 7.88 5.24 -2.88
N SER A 45 8.17 5.79 -4.07
CA SER A 45 7.22 6.67 -4.77
C SER A 45 5.96 5.96 -5.27
N THR A 46 6.04 4.65 -5.54
CA THR A 46 4.89 3.82 -5.87
C THR A 46 4.02 3.59 -4.62
N VAL A 47 4.66 3.35 -3.46
CA VAL A 47 3.96 3.27 -2.18
C VAL A 47 3.23 4.57 -1.87
N TYR A 48 3.88 5.73 -2.07
CA TYR A 48 3.24 7.04 -1.94
C TYR A 48 1.97 7.15 -2.78
N ARG A 49 2.03 6.78 -4.08
CA ARG A 49 0.86 6.80 -4.98
C ARG A 49 -0.27 5.90 -4.47
N TRP A 50 0.05 4.69 -4.00
CA TRP A 50 -0.94 3.79 -3.42
C TRP A 50 -1.59 4.36 -2.17
N VAL A 51 -0.80 4.98 -1.28
CA VAL A 51 -1.34 5.60 -0.08
C VAL A 51 -2.29 6.74 -0.43
N GLN A 52 -1.92 7.61 -1.36
CA GLN A 52 -2.81 8.70 -1.81
C GLN A 52 -4.12 8.17 -2.43
N GLU A 53 -4.05 7.08 -3.20
CA GLU A 53 -5.21 6.51 -3.90
C GLU A 53 -6.13 5.68 -2.98
N TYR A 54 -5.55 4.86 -2.10
CA TYR A 54 -6.28 3.81 -1.38
C TYR A 54 -6.45 4.05 0.11
N ALA A 55 -5.68 4.93 0.74
CA ALA A 55 -5.85 5.26 2.16
C ALA A 55 -7.29 5.67 2.52
N PRO A 56 -7.97 6.59 1.80
CA PRO A 56 -9.34 6.98 2.15
C PRO A 56 -10.33 5.81 2.03
N ILE A 57 -10.12 4.91 1.05
CA ILE A 57 -10.98 3.76 0.81
C ILE A 57 -10.79 2.72 1.92
N LEU A 58 -9.54 2.33 2.21
CA LEU A 58 -9.23 1.33 3.24
C LEU A 58 -9.58 1.83 4.64
N TYR A 59 -9.37 3.12 4.92
CA TYR A 59 -9.77 3.72 6.19
C TYR A 59 -11.29 3.62 6.41
N GLN A 60 -12.11 3.85 5.38
CA GLN A 60 -13.56 3.68 5.48
C GLN A 60 -13.97 2.22 5.70
N ILE A 61 -13.30 1.27 5.04
CA ILE A 61 -13.58 -0.16 5.18
C ILE A 61 -13.23 -0.64 6.60
N TRP A 62 -12.09 -0.22 7.16
CA TRP A 62 -11.59 -0.69 8.45
C TRP A 62 -12.16 0.05 9.67
N LYS A 63 -12.82 1.18 9.47
CA LYS A 63 -13.56 1.87 10.55
C LYS A 63 -14.90 1.18 10.88
N LYS A 64 -15.33 0.24 10.04
CA LYS A 64 -16.56 -0.53 10.21
C LYS A 64 -16.31 -1.81 10.96
#